data_AF-A0A0H5Q0V0-F1
#
_entry.id   AF-A0A0H5Q0V0-F1
#
_cell.length_a   1.000
_cell.length_b   1.000
_cell.length_c   1.000
_cell.angle_alpha   90.00
_cell.angle_beta   90.00
_cell.angle_gamma   90.00
#
_symmetry.space_group_name_H-M   'P 1'
#
loop_
_entity.id
_entity.type
_entity.pdbx_description
1 polymer ?
#
loop_
_entity_poly.entity_id
_entity_poly.type
_entity_poly.pdbx_seq_one_letter_code
_entity_poly.pdbx_strand_id
1 'polypeptide(L)'
;MNDIVKYHNDMNKISFTGFNEKELNVFFTLILLAKEQGIRDLTIPFSDLKILSKNDARRSNKRFIETLKVLNKKLLTLNWEAQSGSTTYLFTLFNIFAIDIEKEILTVKVNEIFSYILNDFVGNFTIFELSTYVKLRSSYSKHMYRLLKQWESKKEKEFSLDELRELLGVPTTYNNSQFNEKVLKPIREELTEILPHFTIDKKKNGRKIIGYMFTWKQKQLEVEIPEDKIVEISTELTKAFEKAAKNRFIQPFLTNKGKSELIDTFENEEALIRGLYYAYKTIKKEFKNLLYLTKVIATGAEEQKVVIKTAKKDNYDIDIEDIKNNNIRQTSFDELPKEKKKIEVTEKEFEVLYKKFLEENNAPDSPFTRKSFSIPYSIKKENAEEK
;
A
#
# COMPACT_ATOMS: atom_id res chain seq x y z
N MET A 1 -8.07 1.83 -6.05
CA MET A 1 -9.47 2.25 -6.24
C MET A 1 -10.35 1.06 -5.89
N ASN A 2 -11.40 1.24 -5.11
CA ASN A 2 -12.35 0.15 -4.87
C ASN A 2 -13.38 0.14 -6.00
N ASP A 3 -13.36 -0.91 -6.82
CA ASP A 3 -14.30 -1.14 -7.92
C ASP A 3 -15.67 -1.56 -7.36
N ILE A 4 -16.37 -0.59 -6.76
CA ILE A 4 -17.63 -0.81 -6.05
C ILE A 4 -18.81 -0.70 -7.01
N VAL A 5 -19.52 -1.79 -7.22
CA VAL A 5 -20.82 -1.79 -7.91
C VAL A 5 -21.88 -1.23 -6.94
N LYS A 6 -22.72 -0.33 -7.44
CA LYS A 6 -23.84 0.25 -6.69
C LYS A 6 -25.04 0.45 -7.62
N TYR A 7 -26.22 0.00 -7.20
CA TYR A 7 -27.47 0.15 -7.94
C TYR A 7 -28.68 0.10 -7.00
N HIS A 8 -29.82 0.64 -7.44
CA HIS A 8 -31.09 0.57 -6.72
C HIS A 8 -31.65 -0.86 -6.64
N ASN A 9 -32.27 -1.23 -5.51
CA ASN A 9 -32.70 -2.61 -5.24
C ASN A 9 -33.73 -3.19 -6.22
N ASP A 10 -34.42 -2.36 -7.00
CA ASP A 10 -35.32 -2.85 -8.07
C ASP A 10 -34.59 -3.70 -9.12
N MET A 11 -33.29 -3.46 -9.34
CA MET A 11 -32.46 -4.33 -10.18
C MET A 11 -32.46 -5.80 -9.72
N ASN A 12 -32.57 -6.04 -8.41
CA ASN A 12 -32.61 -7.38 -7.84
C ASN A 12 -33.96 -8.09 -8.04
N LYS A 13 -35.01 -7.36 -8.49
CA LYS A 13 -36.30 -7.96 -8.87
C LYS A 13 -36.26 -8.64 -10.23
N ILE A 14 -35.19 -8.43 -11.00
CA ILE A 14 -35.09 -8.93 -12.37
C ILE A 14 -34.40 -10.27 -12.40
N SER A 15 -35.04 -11.20 -13.10
CA SER A 15 -34.47 -12.49 -13.39
C SER A 15 -33.54 -12.39 -14.59
N PHE A 16 -32.26 -12.66 -14.38
CA PHE A 16 -31.25 -12.75 -15.45
C PHE A 16 -31.20 -14.18 -16.01
N THR A 17 -32.38 -14.77 -16.23
CA THR A 17 -32.50 -16.14 -16.72
C THR A 17 -31.76 -16.30 -18.05
N GLY A 18 -30.95 -17.34 -18.17
CA GLY A 18 -30.19 -17.64 -19.39
C GLY A 18 -28.91 -16.83 -19.56
N PHE A 19 -28.57 -15.89 -18.68
CA PHE A 19 -27.28 -15.21 -18.70
C PHE A 19 -26.19 -16.11 -18.14
N ASN A 20 -25.03 -16.13 -18.80
CA ASN A 20 -23.85 -16.85 -18.32
C ASN A 20 -22.92 -15.96 -17.47
N GLU A 21 -21.95 -16.59 -16.83
CA GLU A 21 -20.91 -15.98 -15.98
C GLU A 21 -20.26 -14.74 -16.63
N LYS A 22 -19.81 -14.86 -17.89
CA LYS A 22 -19.08 -13.80 -18.61
C LYS A 22 -19.98 -12.64 -18.99
N GLU A 23 -21.20 -12.93 -19.42
CA GLU A 23 -22.21 -11.91 -19.74
C GLU A 23 -22.59 -11.10 -18.50
N LEU A 24 -22.77 -11.77 -17.35
CA LEU A 24 -23.05 -11.11 -16.07
C LEU A 24 -21.88 -10.23 -15.62
N ASN A 25 -20.64 -10.70 -15.79
CA ASN A 25 -19.48 -9.87 -15.47
C ASN A 25 -19.46 -8.59 -16.29
N VAL A 26 -19.62 -8.70 -17.61
CA VAL A 26 -19.67 -7.52 -18.48
C VAL A 26 -20.82 -6.61 -18.07
N PHE A 27 -22.02 -7.15 -17.83
CA PHE A 27 -23.15 -6.35 -17.38
C PHE A 27 -22.84 -5.57 -16.10
N PHE A 28 -22.38 -6.22 -15.03
CA PHE A 28 -22.09 -5.53 -13.76
C PHE A 28 -20.84 -4.64 -13.83
N THR A 29 -19.94 -4.85 -14.78
CA THR A 29 -18.92 -3.87 -15.17
C THR A 29 -19.56 -2.62 -15.79
N LEU A 30 -20.55 -2.77 -16.68
CA LEU A 30 -21.29 -1.62 -17.20
C LEU A 30 -22.03 -0.87 -16.10
N ILE A 31 -22.64 -1.58 -15.14
CA ILE A 31 -23.27 -0.96 -13.97
C ILE A 31 -22.25 -0.15 -13.14
N LEU A 32 -21.05 -0.70 -12.90
CA LEU A 32 -19.96 0.01 -12.22
C LEU A 32 -19.59 1.31 -12.94
N LEU A 33 -19.49 1.28 -14.27
CA LEU A 33 -19.03 2.42 -15.07
C LEU A 33 -20.14 3.46 -15.33
N ALA A 34 -21.39 3.03 -15.42
CA ALA A 34 -22.54 3.88 -15.70
C ALA A 34 -23.16 4.52 -14.44
N LYS A 35 -22.84 4.02 -13.24
CA LYS A 35 -23.34 4.63 -12.00
C LYS A 35 -22.90 6.10 -11.90
N GLU A 36 -23.80 6.95 -11.42
CA GLU A 36 -23.54 8.38 -11.20
C GLU A 36 -23.11 9.16 -12.47
N GLN A 37 -23.34 8.59 -13.67
CA GLN A 37 -23.09 9.26 -14.97
C GLN A 37 -24.35 9.94 -15.55
N GLY A 38 -25.50 9.82 -14.87
CA GLY A 38 -26.78 10.33 -15.35
C GLY A 38 -27.28 9.58 -16.58
N ILE A 39 -27.67 10.33 -17.62
CA ILE A 39 -28.18 9.82 -18.91
C ILE A 39 -27.22 10.09 -20.08
N ARG A 40 -25.95 10.40 -19.78
CA ARG A 40 -24.93 10.68 -20.78
C ARG A 40 -24.57 9.41 -21.55
N ASP A 41 -24.14 9.60 -22.79
CA ASP A 41 -23.56 8.54 -23.60
C ASP A 41 -22.20 8.16 -22.98
N LEU A 42 -22.05 6.89 -22.62
CA LEU A 42 -20.85 6.34 -22.01
C LEU A 42 -20.09 5.52 -23.04
N THR A 43 -18.95 6.03 -23.48
CA THR A 43 -18.06 5.36 -24.43
C THR A 43 -16.92 4.67 -23.67
N ILE A 44 -16.80 3.35 -23.84
CA ILE A 44 -15.91 2.50 -23.06
C ILE A 44 -15.03 1.67 -24.01
N PRO A 45 -13.70 1.73 -23.89
CA PRO A 45 -12.80 0.85 -24.62
C PRO A 45 -13.03 -0.63 -24.29
N PHE A 46 -12.88 -1.52 -25.29
CA PHE A 46 -12.97 -2.96 -25.07
C PHE A 46 -11.89 -3.47 -24.11
N SER A 47 -10.71 -2.84 -24.08
CA SER A 47 -9.64 -3.15 -23.12
C SER A 47 -10.13 -3.07 -21.68
N ASP A 48 -10.81 -1.99 -21.35
CA ASP A 48 -11.22 -1.67 -19.98
C ASP A 48 -12.33 -2.63 -19.54
N LEU A 49 -13.30 -2.88 -20.42
CA LEU A 49 -14.35 -3.87 -20.18
C LEU A 49 -13.76 -5.26 -19.95
N LYS A 50 -12.80 -5.70 -20.77
CA LYS A 50 -12.17 -7.02 -20.61
C LYS A 50 -11.39 -7.15 -19.30
N ILE A 51 -10.65 -6.11 -18.91
CA ILE A 51 -9.88 -6.10 -17.67
C ILE A 51 -10.83 -6.17 -16.46
N LEU A 52 -11.83 -5.29 -16.40
CA LEU A 52 -12.75 -5.19 -15.27
C LEU A 52 -13.68 -6.41 -15.16
N SER A 53 -14.16 -6.94 -16.28
CA SER A 53 -15.04 -8.12 -16.30
C SER A 53 -14.29 -9.46 -16.21
N LYS A 54 -12.95 -9.43 -16.10
CA LYS A 54 -12.07 -10.61 -16.23
C LYS A 54 -12.34 -11.46 -17.47
N ASN A 55 -12.79 -10.84 -18.56
CA ASN A 55 -13.14 -11.54 -19.78
C ASN A 55 -11.92 -11.63 -20.73
N ASP A 56 -11.04 -12.61 -20.46
CA ASP A 56 -9.92 -13.06 -21.32
C ASP A 56 -9.21 -11.90 -22.08
N ALA A 57 -8.60 -10.98 -21.34
CA ALA A 57 -7.90 -9.81 -21.89
C ALA A 57 -6.86 -10.14 -22.97
N ARG A 58 -6.29 -11.36 -22.92
CA ARG A 58 -5.20 -11.83 -23.80
C ARG A 58 -5.69 -12.46 -25.12
N ARG A 59 -6.99 -12.62 -25.35
CA ARG A 59 -7.54 -13.27 -26.57
C ARG A 59 -8.09 -12.24 -27.56
N SER A 60 -8.08 -12.63 -28.83
CA SER A 60 -8.71 -11.91 -29.96
C SER A 60 -10.10 -11.37 -29.61
N ASN A 61 -10.37 -10.13 -30.06
CA ASN A 61 -11.65 -9.43 -29.85
C ASN A 61 -12.87 -10.20 -30.37
N LYS A 62 -12.72 -11.17 -31.27
CA LYS A 62 -13.85 -11.91 -31.87
C LYS A 62 -14.81 -12.51 -30.84
N ARG A 63 -14.29 -13.19 -29.81
CA ARG A 63 -15.14 -13.81 -28.77
C ARG A 63 -15.78 -12.79 -27.84
N PHE A 64 -15.07 -11.69 -27.57
CA PHE A 64 -15.57 -10.61 -26.73
C PHE A 64 -16.69 -9.86 -27.42
N ILE A 65 -16.52 -9.53 -28.72
CA ILE A 65 -17.56 -8.94 -29.56
C ILE A 65 -18.81 -9.85 -29.60
N GLU A 66 -18.64 -11.16 -29.73
CA GLU A 66 -19.79 -12.08 -29.68
C GLU A 66 -20.47 -12.06 -28.30
N THR A 67 -19.70 -11.99 -27.22
CA THR A 67 -20.25 -11.83 -25.86
C THR A 67 -21.07 -10.55 -25.74
N LEU A 68 -20.59 -9.42 -26.28
CA LEU A 68 -21.32 -8.16 -26.29
C LEU A 68 -22.62 -8.24 -27.11
N LYS A 69 -22.58 -8.89 -28.28
CA LYS A 69 -23.76 -9.08 -29.13
C LYS A 69 -24.83 -9.95 -28.45
N VAL A 70 -24.42 -11.07 -27.85
CA VAL A 70 -25.33 -11.96 -27.12
C VAL A 70 -25.88 -11.26 -25.87
N LEU A 71 -25.03 -10.55 -25.12
CA LEU A 71 -25.45 -9.76 -23.98
C LEU A 71 -26.52 -8.74 -24.39
N ASN A 72 -26.27 -7.94 -25.41
CA ASN A 72 -27.24 -6.94 -25.88
C ASN A 72 -28.59 -7.60 -26.23
N LYS A 73 -28.59 -8.69 -27.01
CA LYS A 73 -29.82 -9.43 -27.34
C LYS A 73 -30.59 -9.85 -26.09
N LYS A 74 -29.90 -10.36 -25.06
CA LYS A 74 -30.56 -10.77 -23.81
C LYS A 74 -31.05 -9.57 -23.00
N LEU A 75 -30.29 -8.47 -22.94
CA LEU A 75 -30.72 -7.24 -22.28
C LEU A 75 -31.97 -6.64 -22.92
N LEU A 76 -32.13 -6.76 -24.25
CA LEU A 76 -33.36 -6.36 -24.94
C LEU A 76 -34.57 -7.22 -24.55
N THR A 77 -34.36 -8.47 -24.13
CA THR A 77 -35.44 -9.33 -23.62
C THR A 77 -35.77 -9.08 -22.15
N LEU A 78 -34.90 -8.38 -21.41
CA LEU A 78 -35.18 -7.93 -20.05
C LEU A 78 -36.09 -6.70 -20.13
N ASN A 79 -37.39 -6.96 -20.22
CA ASN A 79 -38.39 -5.90 -20.12
C ASN A 79 -38.55 -5.53 -18.65
N TRP A 80 -38.11 -4.32 -18.31
CA TRP A 80 -38.40 -3.75 -17.00
C TRP A 80 -39.81 -3.18 -17.01
N GLU A 81 -40.61 -3.59 -16.03
CA GLU A 81 -41.96 -3.06 -15.83
C GLU A 81 -41.94 -1.94 -14.79
N ALA A 82 -42.46 -0.77 -15.17
CA ALA A 82 -42.79 0.30 -14.25
C ALA A 82 -44.28 0.66 -14.40
N GLN A 83 -44.98 0.81 -13.27
CA GLN A 83 -46.37 1.27 -13.28
C GLN A 83 -46.45 2.74 -12.87
N SER A 84 -47.21 3.52 -13.63
CA SER A 84 -47.61 4.88 -13.26
C SER A 84 -49.11 5.04 -13.51
N GLY A 85 -49.88 5.15 -12.44
CA GLY A 85 -51.35 5.13 -12.50
C GLY A 85 -51.86 3.83 -13.11
N SER A 86 -52.61 3.93 -14.21
CA SER A 86 -53.14 2.79 -14.97
C SER A 86 -52.25 2.35 -16.13
N THR A 87 -51.08 2.95 -16.31
CA THR A 87 -50.20 2.71 -17.46
C THR A 87 -48.99 1.88 -17.04
N THR A 88 -48.84 0.73 -17.69
CA THR A 88 -47.63 -0.10 -17.61
C THR A 88 -46.64 0.31 -18.67
N TYR A 89 -45.41 0.57 -18.23
CA TYR A 89 -44.28 0.94 -19.07
C TYR A 89 -43.29 -0.22 -19.12
N LEU A 90 -42.91 -0.62 -20.34
CA LEU A 90 -41.89 -1.64 -20.59
C LEU A 90 -40.72 -1.00 -21.31
N PHE A 91 -39.55 -0.97 -20.67
CA PHE A 91 -38.32 -0.51 -21.34
C PHE A 91 -37.10 -1.34 -20.95
N THR A 92 -36.01 -1.10 -21.68
CA THR A 92 -34.69 -1.64 -21.40
C THR A 92 -33.86 -0.64 -20.59
N LEU A 93 -32.93 -1.13 -19.77
CA LEU A 93 -32.04 -0.27 -18.98
C LEU A 93 -31.16 0.63 -19.87
N PHE A 94 -30.70 0.11 -21.01
CA PHE A 94 -29.92 0.87 -21.98
C PHE A 94 -30.75 1.05 -23.25
N ASN A 95 -30.92 2.30 -23.71
CA ASN A 95 -31.59 2.61 -24.98
C ASN A 95 -30.60 2.67 -26.16
N ILE A 96 -29.30 2.83 -25.90
CA ILE A 96 -28.21 2.68 -26.88
C ILE A 96 -27.24 1.61 -26.36
N PHE A 97 -26.86 0.69 -27.24
CA PHE A 97 -25.81 -0.31 -27.02
C PHE A 97 -25.07 -0.53 -28.36
N ALA A 98 -24.16 0.39 -28.69
CA ALA A 98 -23.47 0.43 -29.98
C ALA A 98 -22.06 -0.16 -29.85
N ILE A 99 -21.77 -1.19 -30.65
CA ILE A 99 -20.47 -1.88 -30.69
C ILE A 99 -19.73 -1.40 -31.94
N ASP A 100 -18.71 -0.56 -31.76
CA ASP A 100 -17.83 -0.13 -32.84
C ASP A 100 -16.59 -1.03 -32.85
N ILE A 101 -16.52 -1.89 -33.87
CA ILE A 101 -15.46 -2.91 -33.99
C ILE A 101 -14.14 -2.28 -34.45
N GLU A 102 -14.19 -1.23 -35.27
CA GLU A 102 -13.00 -0.59 -35.83
C GLU A 102 -12.28 0.24 -34.76
N LYS A 103 -13.05 0.99 -33.96
CA LYS A 103 -12.52 1.79 -32.85
C LYS A 103 -12.36 0.99 -31.56
N GLU A 104 -12.84 -0.25 -31.52
CA GLU A 104 -12.83 -1.13 -30.36
C GLU A 104 -13.48 -0.50 -29.11
N ILE A 105 -14.63 0.16 -29.30
CA ILE A 105 -15.38 0.84 -28.24
C ILE A 105 -16.83 0.34 -28.17
N LEU A 106 -17.36 0.32 -26.95
CA LEU A 106 -18.77 0.14 -26.68
C LEU A 106 -19.35 1.49 -26.22
N THR A 107 -20.41 1.95 -26.87
CA THR A 107 -21.18 3.11 -26.39
C THR A 107 -22.51 2.64 -25.82
N VAL A 108 -22.77 2.96 -24.55
CA VAL A 108 -24.06 2.70 -23.90
C VAL A 108 -24.71 4.00 -23.45
N LYS A 109 -26.04 4.04 -23.49
CA LYS A 109 -26.81 5.16 -22.93
C LYS A 109 -27.91 4.60 -22.04
N VAL A 110 -27.96 5.10 -20.81
CA VAL A 110 -28.97 4.69 -19.83
C VAL A 110 -30.31 5.30 -20.22
N ASN A 111 -31.36 4.49 -20.18
CA ASN A 111 -32.72 4.96 -20.38
C ASN A 111 -33.10 5.94 -19.28
N GLU A 112 -33.64 7.10 -19.64
CA GLU A 112 -33.99 8.17 -18.71
C GLU A 112 -34.94 7.71 -17.59
N ILE A 113 -35.93 6.87 -17.93
CA ILE A 113 -36.91 6.33 -16.98
C ILE A 113 -36.25 5.41 -15.95
N PHE A 114 -35.22 4.67 -16.34
CA PHE A 114 -34.47 3.78 -15.45
C PHE A 114 -33.16 4.39 -14.94
N SER A 115 -32.92 5.69 -15.18
CA SER A 115 -31.72 6.37 -14.70
C SER A 115 -31.58 6.32 -13.18
N TYR A 116 -32.71 6.31 -12.45
CA TYR A 116 -32.74 6.17 -10.99
C TYR A 116 -32.04 4.90 -10.50
N ILE A 117 -32.08 3.81 -11.28
CA ILE A 117 -31.43 2.54 -10.93
C ILE A 117 -29.93 2.71 -10.71
N LEU A 118 -29.30 3.65 -11.42
CA LEU A 118 -27.85 3.86 -11.44
C LEU A 118 -27.41 5.20 -10.84
N ASN A 119 -28.34 6.09 -10.54
CA ASN A 119 -28.03 7.46 -10.14
C ASN A 119 -28.74 7.89 -8.84
N ASP A 120 -29.82 7.21 -8.43
CA ASP A 120 -30.53 7.50 -7.18
C ASP A 120 -30.32 6.36 -6.17
N PHE A 121 -29.64 6.70 -5.08
CA PHE A 121 -29.25 5.75 -4.04
C PHE A 121 -29.76 6.14 -2.66
N VAL A 122 -30.85 6.89 -2.55
CA VAL A 122 -31.39 7.26 -1.23
C VAL A 122 -32.08 6.04 -0.60
N GLY A 123 -31.46 5.47 0.45
CA GLY A 123 -32.05 4.47 1.34
C GLY A 123 -32.29 3.05 0.77
N ASN A 124 -32.26 2.85 -0.55
CA ASN A 124 -32.68 1.58 -1.18
C ASN A 124 -31.72 1.10 -2.28
N PHE A 125 -30.53 0.62 -1.91
CA PHE A 125 -29.52 0.21 -2.87
C PHE A 125 -28.74 -1.03 -2.41
N THR A 126 -28.11 -1.70 -3.38
CA THR A 126 -27.18 -2.81 -3.16
C THR A 126 -25.77 -2.37 -3.50
N ILE A 127 -24.79 -2.75 -2.66
CA ILE A 127 -23.37 -2.48 -2.88
C ILE A 127 -22.56 -3.76 -2.79
N PHE A 128 -21.63 -3.97 -3.72
CA PHE A 128 -20.60 -4.99 -3.62
C PHE A 128 -19.34 -4.68 -4.44
N GLU A 129 -18.25 -5.39 -4.15
CA GLU A 129 -17.01 -5.29 -4.91
C GLU A 129 -17.07 -6.10 -6.21
N LEU A 130 -16.87 -5.44 -7.36
CA LEU A 130 -16.82 -6.10 -8.66
C LEU A 130 -15.73 -7.17 -8.69
N SER A 131 -14.55 -6.87 -8.12
CA SER A 131 -13.38 -7.77 -8.10
C SER A 131 -13.66 -9.12 -7.44
N THR A 132 -14.57 -9.14 -6.47
CA THR A 132 -15.08 -10.35 -5.81
C THR A 132 -16.15 -11.02 -6.67
N TYR A 133 -17.11 -10.25 -7.19
CA TYR A 133 -18.19 -10.75 -8.05
C TYR A 133 -17.67 -11.52 -9.28
N VAL A 134 -16.68 -10.97 -9.98
CA VAL A 134 -16.12 -11.56 -11.21
C VAL A 134 -15.28 -12.82 -10.97
N LYS A 135 -14.99 -13.18 -9.72
CA LYS A 135 -14.31 -14.45 -9.38
C LYS A 135 -15.27 -15.64 -9.30
N LEU A 136 -16.55 -15.37 -9.03
CA LEU A 136 -17.60 -16.39 -9.00
C LEU A 136 -17.73 -17.04 -10.38
N ARG A 137 -17.82 -18.37 -10.45
CA ARG A 137 -17.84 -19.13 -11.72
C ARG A 137 -19.25 -19.53 -12.11
N SER A 138 -20.12 -19.75 -11.13
CA SER A 138 -21.53 -20.07 -11.34
C SER A 138 -22.38 -18.81 -11.49
N SER A 139 -23.25 -18.79 -12.51
CA SER A 139 -24.26 -17.73 -12.65
C SER A 139 -25.22 -17.71 -11.46
N TYR A 140 -25.56 -18.87 -10.89
CA TYR A 140 -26.37 -18.95 -9.68
C TYR A 140 -25.65 -18.36 -8.46
N SER A 141 -24.34 -18.59 -8.31
CA SER A 141 -23.56 -17.99 -7.22
C SER A 141 -23.48 -16.48 -7.37
N LYS A 142 -23.31 -15.97 -8.59
CA LYS A 142 -23.38 -14.53 -8.90
C LYS A 142 -24.74 -13.92 -8.56
N HIS A 143 -25.83 -14.56 -8.99
CA HIS A 143 -27.19 -14.11 -8.66
C HIS A 143 -27.45 -14.15 -7.17
N MET A 144 -27.03 -15.21 -6.46
CA MET A 144 -27.23 -15.27 -5.02
C MET A 144 -26.39 -14.21 -4.30
N TYR A 145 -25.12 -14.06 -4.66
CA TYR A 145 -24.24 -13.06 -4.06
C TYR A 145 -24.86 -11.66 -4.13
N ARG A 146 -25.30 -11.20 -5.31
CA ARG A 146 -25.90 -9.86 -5.44
C ARG A 146 -27.18 -9.72 -4.60
N LEU A 147 -28.02 -10.76 -4.53
CA LEU A 147 -29.25 -10.76 -3.73
C LEU A 147 -28.93 -10.66 -2.24
N LEU A 148 -27.95 -11.40 -1.75
CA LEU A 148 -27.53 -11.34 -0.34
C LEU A 148 -26.89 -10.01 0.02
N LYS A 149 -26.14 -9.39 -0.90
CA LYS A 149 -25.52 -8.08 -0.68
C LYS A 149 -26.53 -6.93 -0.49
N GLN A 150 -27.78 -7.09 -0.93
CA GLN A 150 -28.88 -6.19 -0.55
C GLN A 150 -29.17 -6.23 0.96
N TRP A 151 -28.98 -7.38 1.58
CA TRP A 151 -29.27 -7.66 2.99
C TRP A 151 -28.01 -7.61 3.85
N GLU A 152 -26.97 -6.91 3.38
CA GLU A 152 -25.66 -6.83 4.03
C GLU A 152 -25.73 -6.26 5.46
N SER A 153 -26.71 -5.40 5.77
CA SER A 153 -26.91 -4.86 7.13
C SER A 153 -27.50 -5.88 8.10
N LYS A 154 -28.40 -6.75 7.63
CA LYS A 154 -29.04 -7.79 8.45
C LYS A 154 -28.22 -9.08 8.52
N LYS A 155 -27.45 -9.36 7.46
CA LYS A 155 -26.64 -10.58 7.30
C LYS A 155 -27.45 -11.88 7.27
N GLU A 156 -28.74 -11.76 7.04
CA GLU A 156 -29.66 -12.89 6.88
C GLU A 156 -30.78 -12.53 5.90
N LYS A 157 -31.26 -13.53 5.17
CA LYS A 157 -32.46 -13.42 4.34
C LYS A 157 -33.09 -14.79 4.16
N GLU A 158 -34.39 -14.86 4.45
CA GLU A 158 -35.24 -15.99 4.10
C GLU A 158 -35.88 -15.76 2.74
N PHE A 159 -35.81 -16.77 1.87
CA PHE A 159 -36.56 -16.81 0.62
C PHE A 159 -37.52 -17.99 0.65
N SER A 160 -38.75 -17.77 0.19
CA SER A 160 -39.62 -18.90 -0.14
C SER A 160 -39.01 -19.71 -1.30
N LEU A 161 -39.36 -20.99 -1.42
CA LEU A 161 -38.83 -21.83 -2.50
C LEU A 161 -39.17 -21.25 -3.88
N ASP A 162 -40.38 -20.71 -4.05
CA ASP A 162 -40.85 -20.19 -5.32
C ASP A 162 -40.15 -18.86 -5.66
N GLU A 163 -40.09 -17.91 -4.71
CA GLU A 163 -39.33 -16.65 -4.83
C GLU A 163 -37.86 -16.91 -5.19
N LEU A 164 -37.23 -17.87 -4.51
CA LEU A 164 -35.83 -18.23 -4.74
C LEU A 164 -35.60 -18.76 -6.16
N ARG A 165 -36.50 -19.62 -6.65
CA ARG A 165 -36.40 -20.19 -8.01
C ARG A 165 -36.61 -19.13 -9.08
N GLU A 166 -37.56 -18.22 -8.87
CA GLU A 166 -37.85 -17.12 -9.80
C GLU A 166 -36.67 -16.14 -9.91
N LEU A 167 -36.19 -15.64 -8.77
CA LEU A 167 -35.09 -14.66 -8.70
C LEU A 167 -33.78 -15.22 -9.25
N LEU A 168 -33.52 -16.52 -9.04
CA LEU A 168 -32.35 -17.20 -9.58
C LEU A 168 -32.50 -17.61 -11.05
N GLY A 169 -33.72 -17.54 -11.61
CA GLY A 169 -33.98 -17.94 -12.99
C GLY A 169 -33.89 -19.45 -13.21
N VAL A 170 -34.33 -20.24 -12.24
CA VAL A 170 -34.24 -21.69 -12.26
C VAL A 170 -35.28 -22.26 -13.23
N PRO A 171 -34.89 -23.11 -14.20
CA PRO A 171 -35.83 -23.74 -15.11
C PRO A 171 -36.92 -24.53 -14.36
N THR A 172 -38.17 -24.45 -14.83
CA THR A 172 -39.30 -25.21 -14.27
C THR A 172 -39.07 -26.72 -14.33
N THR A 173 -38.25 -27.18 -15.29
CA THR A 173 -37.86 -28.58 -15.47
C THR A 173 -36.95 -29.12 -14.36
N TYR A 174 -36.33 -28.26 -13.54
CA TYR A 174 -35.44 -28.70 -12.48
C TYR A 174 -36.23 -29.30 -11.32
N ASN A 175 -36.11 -30.61 -11.13
CA ASN A 175 -36.61 -31.27 -9.93
C ASN A 175 -35.77 -30.90 -8.68
N ASN A 176 -36.19 -31.36 -7.51
CA ASN A 176 -35.50 -31.06 -6.25
C ASN A 176 -34.03 -31.52 -6.21
N SER A 177 -33.72 -32.66 -6.83
CA SER A 177 -32.35 -33.18 -6.90
C SER A 177 -31.47 -32.25 -7.77
N GLN A 178 -31.96 -31.89 -8.95
CA GLN A 178 -31.28 -30.96 -9.85
C GLN A 178 -31.14 -29.57 -9.25
N PHE A 179 -32.13 -29.08 -8.51
CA PHE A 179 -32.02 -27.81 -7.79
C PHE A 179 -30.92 -27.87 -6.72
N ASN A 180 -30.83 -28.94 -5.94
CA ASN A 180 -29.76 -29.09 -4.96
C ASN A 180 -28.37 -29.16 -5.63
N GLU A 181 -28.21 -30.00 -6.67
CA GLU A 181 -26.91 -30.23 -7.31
C GLU A 181 -26.45 -29.09 -8.22
N LYS A 182 -27.35 -28.45 -8.98
CA LYS A 182 -26.98 -27.45 -9.99
C LYS A 182 -27.13 -26.02 -9.50
N VAL A 183 -27.90 -25.76 -8.44
CA VAL A 183 -28.17 -24.41 -7.94
C VAL A 183 -27.57 -24.23 -6.55
N LEU A 184 -28.00 -25.00 -5.55
CA LEU A 184 -27.58 -24.77 -4.17
C LEU A 184 -26.14 -25.19 -3.89
N LYS A 185 -25.66 -26.28 -4.51
CA LYS A 185 -24.29 -26.75 -4.34
C LYS A 185 -23.25 -25.71 -4.79
N PRO A 186 -23.29 -25.16 -6.02
CA PRO A 186 -22.31 -24.15 -6.41
C PRO A 186 -22.44 -22.84 -5.60
N ILE A 187 -23.67 -22.46 -5.20
CA ILE A 187 -23.88 -21.32 -4.28
C ILE A 187 -23.17 -21.58 -2.95
N ARG A 188 -23.33 -22.77 -2.36
CA ARG A 188 -22.70 -23.13 -1.10
C ARG A 188 -21.18 -23.13 -1.22
N GLU A 189 -20.65 -23.79 -2.24
CA GLU A 189 -19.20 -23.91 -2.45
C GLU A 189 -18.55 -22.53 -2.64
N GLU A 190 -19.01 -21.74 -3.61
CA GLU A 190 -18.37 -20.46 -3.94
C GLU A 190 -18.62 -19.37 -2.89
N LEU A 191 -19.81 -19.29 -2.30
CA LEU A 191 -20.09 -18.22 -1.34
C LEU A 191 -19.49 -18.48 0.04
N THR A 192 -19.22 -19.74 0.41
CA THR A 192 -18.51 -20.05 1.67
C THR A 192 -17.07 -19.52 1.63
N GLU A 193 -16.44 -19.49 0.46
CA GLU A 193 -15.07 -18.94 0.31
C GLU A 193 -15.02 -17.40 0.46
N ILE A 194 -16.15 -16.72 0.29
CA ILE A 194 -16.20 -15.25 0.18
C ILE A 194 -16.95 -14.62 1.36
N LEU A 195 -18.00 -15.26 1.84
CA LEU A 195 -18.85 -14.80 2.93
C LEU A 195 -18.51 -15.60 4.21
N PRO A 196 -17.98 -14.95 5.25
CA PRO A 196 -17.64 -15.62 6.51
C PRO A 196 -18.84 -16.32 7.14
N HIS A 197 -18.65 -17.57 7.57
CA HIS A 197 -19.69 -18.39 8.20
C HIS A 197 -21.00 -18.46 7.40
N PHE A 198 -20.90 -18.53 6.07
CA PHE A 198 -22.07 -18.65 5.23
C PHE A 198 -22.81 -19.98 5.45
N THR A 199 -24.11 -19.91 5.73
CA THR A 199 -24.98 -21.09 5.84
C THR A 199 -26.21 -20.99 4.94
N ILE A 200 -26.76 -22.17 4.59
CA ILE A 200 -28.01 -22.30 3.86
C ILE A 200 -28.86 -23.35 4.58
N ASP A 201 -29.84 -22.90 5.33
CA ASP A 201 -30.70 -23.74 6.17
C ASP A 201 -32.07 -23.93 5.52
N LYS A 202 -32.55 -25.18 5.52
CA LYS A 202 -33.85 -25.54 4.92
C LYS A 202 -34.98 -25.18 5.88
N LYS A 203 -35.96 -24.40 5.41
CA LYS A 203 -37.24 -24.20 6.09
C LYS A 203 -38.22 -25.26 5.60
N LYS A 204 -38.84 -25.99 6.54
CA LYS A 204 -39.74 -27.10 6.25
C LYS A 204 -41.10 -26.89 6.88
N ASN A 205 -42.14 -27.32 6.18
CA ASN A 205 -43.47 -27.56 6.73
C ASN A 205 -43.73 -29.07 6.65
N GLY A 206 -43.60 -29.76 7.79
CA GLY A 206 -43.53 -31.23 7.84
C GLY A 206 -42.36 -31.78 7.01
N ARG A 207 -42.64 -32.62 6.02
CA ARG A 207 -41.63 -33.19 5.11
C ARG A 207 -41.29 -32.28 3.92
N LYS A 208 -42.13 -31.28 3.62
CA LYS A 208 -41.98 -30.39 2.47
C LYS A 208 -41.02 -29.24 2.79
N ILE A 209 -40.07 -28.98 1.91
CA ILE A 209 -39.24 -27.77 1.97
C ILE A 209 -40.07 -26.61 1.41
N ILE A 210 -40.24 -25.55 2.18
CA ILE A 210 -41.01 -24.35 1.81
C ILE A 210 -40.12 -23.15 1.50
N GLY A 211 -38.85 -23.19 1.90
CA GLY A 211 -37.91 -22.08 1.69
C GLY A 211 -36.52 -22.38 2.23
N TYR A 212 -35.67 -21.38 2.14
CA TYR A 212 -34.28 -21.44 2.60
C TYR A 212 -33.92 -20.14 3.33
N MET A 213 -33.25 -20.29 4.47
CA MET A 213 -32.64 -19.19 5.20
C MET A 213 -31.15 -19.14 4.85
N PHE A 214 -30.68 -17.97 4.44
CA PHE A 214 -29.27 -17.71 4.18
C PHE A 214 -28.75 -16.82 5.29
N THR A 215 -27.62 -17.18 5.90
CA THR A 215 -26.95 -16.34 6.93
C THR A 215 -25.46 -16.25 6.66
N TRP A 216 -24.83 -15.13 7.03
CA TRP A 216 -23.39 -14.93 7.00
C TRP A 216 -22.96 -13.98 8.11
N LYS A 217 -21.66 -13.77 8.29
CA LYS A 217 -21.12 -12.83 9.28
C LYS A 217 -20.29 -11.74 8.63
N GLN A 218 -20.03 -10.68 9.39
CA GLN A 218 -19.03 -9.69 9.00
C GLN A 218 -17.65 -10.34 9.05
N LYS A 219 -16.82 -10.05 8.04
CA LYS A 219 -15.42 -10.44 8.06
C LYS A 219 -14.77 -9.71 9.23
N GLN A 220 -14.38 -10.45 10.27
CA GLN A 220 -13.52 -9.88 11.29
C GLN A 220 -12.23 -9.46 10.58
N LEU A 221 -11.83 -8.20 10.74
CA LEU A 221 -10.50 -7.78 10.32
C LEU A 221 -9.54 -8.60 11.18
N GLU A 222 -8.86 -9.57 10.58
CA GLU A 222 -7.68 -10.18 11.18
C GLU A 222 -6.64 -9.06 11.26
N VAL A 223 -6.66 -8.32 12.35
CA VAL A 223 -5.52 -7.52 12.75
C VAL A 223 -4.53 -8.54 13.29
N GLU A 224 -3.54 -8.92 12.48
CA GLU A 224 -2.33 -9.53 13.02
C GLU A 224 -1.80 -8.54 14.06
N ILE A 225 -1.94 -8.88 15.34
CA ILE A 225 -1.26 -8.16 16.41
C ILE A 225 0.20 -8.58 16.25
N PRO A 226 1.11 -7.71 15.74
CA PRO A 226 2.51 -8.09 15.69
C PRO A 226 2.95 -8.40 17.12
N GLU A 227 3.70 -9.48 17.31
CA GLU A 227 4.29 -9.81 18.61
C GLU A 227 5.05 -8.59 19.13
N ASP A 228 4.90 -8.30 20.43
CA ASP A 228 5.61 -7.18 21.05
C ASP A 228 7.12 -7.36 20.84
N LYS A 229 7.74 -6.39 20.16
CA LYS A 229 9.19 -6.39 19.93
C LYS A 229 9.90 -6.14 21.26
N ILE A 230 10.39 -7.21 21.90
CA ILE A 230 11.26 -7.11 23.07
C ILE A 230 12.68 -6.82 22.59
N VAL A 231 13.21 -5.65 22.95
CA VAL A 231 14.59 -5.25 22.65
C VAL A 231 15.38 -5.21 23.96
N GLU A 232 16.28 -6.17 24.15
CA GLU A 232 17.25 -6.15 25.24
C GLU A 232 18.43 -5.23 24.88
N ILE A 233 18.82 -4.34 25.79
CA ILE A 233 19.95 -3.41 25.61
C ILE A 233 20.89 -3.45 26.81
N SER A 234 22.15 -3.07 26.61
CA SER A 234 23.12 -2.99 27.71
C SER A 234 22.76 -1.90 28.73
N THR A 235 23.33 -2.02 29.94
CA THR A 235 23.18 -1.00 30.98
C THR A 235 23.83 0.33 30.56
N GLU A 236 24.85 0.25 29.72
CA GLU A 236 25.63 1.36 29.18
C GLU A 236 24.81 2.17 28.17
N LEU A 237 24.10 1.49 27.27
CA LEU A 237 23.18 2.15 26.34
C LEU A 237 21.97 2.74 27.06
N THR A 238 21.47 2.07 28.10
CA THR A 238 20.40 2.62 28.95
C THR A 238 20.83 3.96 29.56
N LYS A 239 22.03 4.02 30.16
CA LYS A 239 22.61 5.26 30.71
C LYS A 239 22.83 6.34 29.64
N ALA A 240 23.23 5.95 28.42
CA ALA A 240 23.42 6.89 27.32
C ALA A 240 22.09 7.53 26.89
N PHE A 241 21.02 6.74 26.78
CA PHE A 241 19.68 7.26 26.52
C PHE A 241 19.19 8.19 27.63
N GLU A 242 19.39 7.82 28.90
CA GLU A 242 19.04 8.69 30.04
C GLU A 242 19.81 10.01 30.00
N LYS A 243 21.10 9.98 29.65
CA LYS A 243 21.90 11.20 29.51
C LYS A 243 21.38 12.07 28.37
N ALA A 244 21.16 11.49 27.19
CA ALA A 244 20.66 12.21 26.03
C ALA A 244 19.27 12.82 26.28
N ALA A 245 18.40 12.12 27.02
CA ALA A 245 17.09 12.61 27.43
C ALA A 245 17.12 13.84 28.36
N LYS A 246 18.26 14.16 28.98
CA LYS A 246 18.39 15.43 29.74
C LYS A 246 18.43 16.66 28.84
N ASN A 247 18.68 16.50 27.53
CA ASN A 247 18.57 17.60 26.58
C ASN A 247 17.11 17.75 26.13
N ARG A 248 16.51 18.92 26.41
CA ARG A 248 15.10 19.23 26.12
C ARG A 248 14.70 19.06 24.65
N PHE A 249 15.64 19.19 23.72
CA PHE A 249 15.37 19.06 22.29
C PHE A 249 15.44 17.61 21.81
N ILE A 250 16.14 16.75 22.54
CA ILE A 250 16.33 15.32 22.21
C ILE A 250 15.24 14.46 22.87
N GLN A 251 14.86 14.81 24.10
CA GLN A 251 13.89 14.06 24.91
C GLN A 251 12.61 13.66 24.16
N PRO A 252 11.96 14.52 23.35
CA PRO A 252 10.73 14.16 22.64
C PRO A 252 10.88 13.00 21.65
N PHE A 253 12.11 12.74 21.20
CA PHE A 253 12.42 11.71 20.20
C PHE A 253 12.82 10.36 20.83
N LEU A 254 13.05 10.31 22.14
CA LEU A 254 13.47 9.10 22.86
C LEU A 254 12.29 8.32 23.46
N THR A 255 11.20 8.18 22.70
CA THR A 255 10.09 7.26 23.02
C THR A 255 10.52 5.80 22.82
N ASN A 256 9.76 4.81 23.28
CA ASN A 256 10.09 3.39 23.03
C ASN A 256 10.27 3.11 21.53
N LYS A 257 9.40 3.70 20.69
CA LYS A 257 9.51 3.61 19.23
C LYS A 257 10.79 4.28 18.71
N GLY A 258 11.09 5.50 19.16
CA GLY A 258 12.30 6.21 18.72
C GLY A 258 13.59 5.54 19.18
N LYS A 259 13.61 4.97 20.39
CA LYS A 259 14.73 4.16 20.88
C LYS A 259 14.91 2.90 20.05
N SER A 260 13.84 2.16 19.77
CA SER A 260 13.89 0.99 18.89
C SER A 260 14.41 1.34 17.51
N GLU A 261 13.91 2.43 16.90
CA GLU A 261 14.35 2.87 15.57
C GLU A 261 15.83 3.24 15.56
N LEU A 262 16.33 3.90 16.61
CA LEU A 262 17.77 4.16 16.76
C LEU A 262 18.54 2.85 16.92
N ILE A 263 18.12 1.92 17.77
CA ILE A 263 18.79 0.63 17.95
C ILE A 263 18.85 -0.15 16.62
N ASP A 264 17.75 -0.17 15.87
CA ASP A 264 17.68 -0.83 14.56
C ASP A 264 18.56 -0.15 13.50
N THR A 265 18.81 1.15 13.63
CA THR A 265 19.61 1.92 12.67
C THR A 265 21.12 1.73 12.87
N PHE A 266 21.56 1.46 14.09
CA PHE A 266 22.99 1.34 14.41
C PHE A 266 23.37 -0.12 14.68
N GLU A 267 24.14 -0.73 13.76
CA GLU A 267 24.62 -2.12 13.88
C GLU A 267 25.48 -2.37 15.13
N ASN A 268 26.09 -1.32 15.68
CA ASN A 268 26.95 -1.39 16.86
C ASN A 268 26.42 -0.47 17.98
N GLU A 269 26.12 -1.07 19.13
CA GLU A 269 25.68 -0.37 20.33
C GLU A 269 26.68 0.68 20.83
N GLU A 270 27.98 0.43 20.69
CA GLU A 270 29.03 1.38 21.08
C GLU A 270 28.99 2.67 20.23
N ALA A 271 28.71 2.54 18.93
CA ALA A 271 28.54 3.67 18.03
C ALA A 271 27.34 4.53 18.45
N LEU A 272 26.21 3.89 18.76
CA LEU A 272 25.01 4.56 19.25
C LEU A 272 25.27 5.27 20.59
N ILE A 273 25.94 4.62 21.54
CA ILE A 273 26.30 5.21 22.84
C ILE A 273 27.13 6.49 22.63
N ARG A 274 28.18 6.42 21.82
CA ARG A 274 29.06 7.57 21.52
C ARG A 274 28.27 8.70 20.86
N GLY A 275 27.47 8.38 19.85
CA GLY A 275 26.63 9.33 19.14
C GLY A 275 25.59 10.00 20.03
N LEU A 276 24.97 9.28 20.98
CA LEU A 276 24.02 9.84 21.94
C LEU A 276 24.69 10.87 22.88
N TYR A 277 25.88 10.57 23.38
CA TYR A 277 26.64 11.52 24.18
C TYR A 277 27.10 12.74 23.38
N TYR A 278 27.43 12.55 22.10
CA TYR A 278 27.75 13.64 21.20
C TYR A 278 26.53 14.53 20.94
N ALA A 279 25.41 13.93 20.53
CA ALA A 279 24.15 14.63 20.26
C ALA A 279 23.71 15.47 21.48
N TYR A 280 23.81 14.92 22.69
CA TYR A 280 23.55 15.64 23.93
C TYR A 280 24.35 16.95 24.05
N LYS A 281 25.63 16.95 23.66
CA LYS A 281 26.52 18.12 23.74
C LYS A 281 26.32 19.11 22.59
N THR A 282 26.02 18.60 21.40
CA THR A 282 26.04 19.36 20.15
C THR A 282 24.69 20.03 19.85
N ILE A 283 23.57 19.37 20.19
CA ILE A 283 22.23 19.89 19.90
C ILE A 283 21.86 21.00 20.89
N LYS A 284 21.75 22.23 20.38
CA LYS A 284 21.41 23.44 21.17
C LYS A 284 20.13 24.14 20.71
N LYS A 285 19.48 23.62 19.66
CA LYS A 285 18.28 24.21 19.04
C LYS A 285 17.26 23.11 18.75
N GLU A 286 16.01 23.54 18.59
CA GLU A 286 14.90 22.66 18.25
C GLU A 286 15.04 22.09 16.82
N PHE A 287 14.61 20.85 16.65
CA PHE A 287 14.56 20.15 15.38
C PHE A 287 13.28 19.31 15.31
N LYS A 288 12.84 18.96 14.10
CA LYS A 288 11.47 18.48 13.86
C LYS A 288 11.33 16.97 13.65
N ASN A 289 12.42 16.26 13.39
CA ASN A 289 12.35 14.84 13.00
C ASN A 289 13.45 14.01 13.65
N LEU A 290 13.12 12.73 13.90
CA LEU A 290 14.07 11.76 14.45
C LEU A 290 15.25 11.53 13.50
N LEU A 291 15.03 11.62 12.19
CA LEU A 291 16.08 11.49 11.17
C LEU A 291 17.24 12.48 11.39
N TYR A 292 16.96 13.71 11.84
CA TYR A 292 17.99 14.69 12.17
C TYR A 292 18.81 14.22 13.37
N LEU A 293 18.16 13.71 14.41
CA LEU A 293 18.85 13.16 15.58
C LEU A 293 19.72 11.96 15.18
N THR A 294 19.19 11.03 14.36
CA THR A 294 19.94 9.89 13.82
C THR A 294 21.19 10.31 13.09
N LYS A 295 21.12 11.35 12.25
CA LYS A 295 22.29 11.90 11.54
C LYS A 295 23.33 12.48 12.49
N VAL A 296 22.92 13.25 13.49
CA VAL A 296 23.85 13.82 14.49
C VAL A 296 24.53 12.72 15.32
N ILE A 297 23.78 11.68 15.68
CA ILE A 297 24.33 10.50 16.38
C ILE A 297 25.36 9.80 15.49
N ALA A 298 25.06 9.58 14.21
CA ALA A 298 26.00 8.98 13.25
C ALA A 298 27.29 9.81 13.12
N THR A 299 27.18 11.14 13.00
CA THR A 299 28.36 12.03 12.99
C THR A 299 29.19 11.87 14.26
N GLY A 300 28.56 11.83 15.43
CA GLY A 300 29.27 11.62 16.71
C GLY A 300 29.85 10.22 16.90
N ALA A 301 29.33 9.22 16.18
CA ALA A 301 29.86 7.87 16.19
C ALA A 301 31.14 7.72 15.36
N GLU A 302 31.24 8.48 14.26
CA GLU A 302 32.39 8.51 13.35
C GLU A 302 33.57 9.37 13.86
N GLU A 303 33.32 10.31 14.78
CA GLU A 303 34.38 11.13 15.37
C GLU A 303 35.36 10.28 16.22
N GLN A 304 36.58 10.09 15.71
CA GLN A 304 37.66 9.42 16.42
C GLN A 304 38.08 10.22 17.67
N LYS A 305 38.13 9.56 18.84
CA LYS A 305 38.83 10.08 20.01
C LYS A 305 40.34 10.13 19.73
N VAL A 306 40.89 11.32 19.51
CA VAL A 306 42.34 11.53 19.65
C VAL A 306 42.69 11.46 21.14
N VAL A 307 43.37 10.39 21.55
CA VAL A 307 43.89 10.24 22.92
C VAL A 307 45.40 10.53 22.89
N ILE A 308 45.82 11.67 23.42
CA ILE A 308 47.24 11.97 23.66
C ILE A 308 47.63 11.34 25.01
N LYS A 309 48.58 10.39 25.01
CA LYS A 309 49.22 9.87 26.23
C LYS A 309 50.56 10.58 26.44
N THR A 310 50.72 11.33 27.53
CA THR A 310 52.00 11.90 27.94
C THR A 310 52.84 10.89 28.73
N ALA A 311 54.08 10.64 28.30
CA ALA A 311 55.07 9.85 29.03
C ALA A 311 55.80 10.71 30.09
N LYS A 312 55.94 10.23 31.32
CA LYS A 312 56.84 10.83 32.33
C LYS A 312 58.15 10.05 32.39
N LYS A 313 59.27 10.78 32.45
CA LYS A 313 60.64 10.30 32.72
C LYS A 313 60.88 10.17 34.22
N ASP A 314 61.63 9.14 34.60
CA ASP A 314 62.07 8.84 35.97
C ASP A 314 63.16 9.78 36.49
N ASN A 315 63.23 9.95 37.83
CA ASN A 315 64.43 9.67 38.62
C ASN A 315 64.18 9.79 40.16
N TYR A 316 64.29 8.62 40.82
CA TYR A 316 64.97 8.25 42.10
C TYR A 316 64.71 9.05 43.41
N ASP A 317 64.59 8.48 44.63
CA ASP A 317 64.90 7.12 45.14
C ASP A 317 64.38 6.87 46.60
N ILE A 318 64.17 5.58 46.95
CA ILE A 318 64.22 4.91 48.30
C ILE A 318 62.97 5.01 49.24
N ASP A 319 62.35 3.96 49.83
CA ASP A 319 62.71 2.54 49.99
C ASP A 319 61.49 1.58 50.17
N ILE A 320 61.63 0.40 49.54
CA ILE A 320 61.33 -0.99 49.93
C ILE A 320 60.19 -1.27 50.92
N GLU A 321 59.01 -1.57 50.39
CA GLU A 321 58.43 -2.92 50.44
C GLU A 321 57.34 -3.00 49.35
N ASP A 322 57.44 -4.03 48.51
CA ASP A 322 56.50 -4.41 47.45
C ASP A 322 56.45 -3.55 46.20
N ILE A 323 57.64 -3.46 45.61
CA ILE A 323 57.87 -3.79 44.21
C ILE A 323 56.97 -4.98 43.79
N LYS A 324 55.85 -4.68 43.14
CA LYS A 324 55.42 -5.30 41.89
C LYS A 324 54.19 -4.59 41.31
N ASN A 325 54.54 -3.68 40.40
CA ASN A 325 53.79 -3.29 39.20
C ASN A 325 52.79 -2.12 39.31
N ASN A 326 53.42 -0.93 39.37
CA ASN A 326 53.17 0.28 38.55
C ASN A 326 51.87 1.09 38.73
N ASN A 327 51.96 2.04 39.66
CA ASN A 327 51.79 3.50 39.54
C ASN A 327 51.35 4.11 38.18
N ILE A 328 50.68 5.27 38.04
CA ILE A 328 50.01 6.25 38.92
C ILE A 328 49.28 7.24 37.96
N ARG A 329 48.26 7.93 38.50
CA ARG A 329 47.50 9.07 37.96
C ARG A 329 48.35 10.28 37.50
N GLN A 330 48.02 10.79 36.32
CA GLN A 330 47.54 12.16 36.00
C GLN A 330 48.03 13.38 36.83
N THR A 331 48.63 14.38 36.16
CA THR A 331 48.47 15.85 36.36
C THR A 331 49.14 16.57 35.15
N SER A 332 48.36 17.20 34.26
CA SER A 332 47.95 18.63 34.14
C SER A 332 49.07 19.59 33.71
N PHE A 333 48.90 20.25 32.56
CA PHE A 333 49.46 21.57 32.30
C PHE A 333 48.69 22.26 31.14
N ASP A 334 48.11 23.42 31.44
CA ASP A 334 47.68 24.42 30.47
C ASP A 334 48.91 24.91 29.68
N GLU A 335 48.82 24.96 28.34
CA GLU A 335 49.51 25.94 27.47
C GLU A 335 49.13 25.68 25.99
N LEU A 336 48.51 26.67 25.33
CA LEU A 336 48.23 26.71 23.88
C LEU A 336 49.50 27.00 23.05
N PRO A 337 49.69 26.40 21.85
CA PRO A 337 50.03 27.22 20.66
C PRO A 337 49.52 26.67 19.29
N LYS A 338 48.95 27.50 18.39
CA LYS A 338 49.50 28.27 17.22
C LYS A 338 49.47 27.56 15.84
N GLU A 339 49.27 28.39 14.80
CA GLU A 339 49.04 28.14 13.36
C GLU A 339 49.95 27.08 12.69
N LYS A 340 49.40 26.30 11.75
CA LYS A 340 50.16 25.32 10.94
C LYS A 340 50.83 26.02 9.73
N LYS A 341 52.15 25.84 9.59
CA LYS A 341 52.97 26.35 8.46
C LYS A 341 52.59 25.69 7.12
N LYS A 342 52.50 26.47 6.04
CA LYS A 342 52.30 25.99 4.65
C LYS A 342 53.58 25.38 4.08
N ILE A 343 53.46 24.43 3.16
CA ILE A 343 54.57 23.74 2.48
C ILE A 343 55.01 24.58 1.27
N GLU A 344 56.27 25.01 1.22
CA GLU A 344 56.79 25.78 0.08
C GLU A 344 57.14 24.87 -1.10
N VAL A 345 56.67 25.22 -2.30
CA VAL A 345 56.94 24.50 -3.56
C VAL A 345 57.15 25.49 -4.70
N THR A 346 57.92 25.12 -5.72
CA THR A 346 57.99 25.89 -6.97
C THR A 346 56.74 25.67 -7.84
N GLU A 347 56.49 26.56 -8.79
CA GLU A 347 55.33 26.42 -9.70
C GLU A 347 55.41 25.14 -10.54
N LYS A 348 56.60 24.74 -11.00
CA LYS A 348 56.81 23.47 -11.73
C LYS A 348 56.52 22.24 -10.86
N GLU A 349 56.99 22.24 -9.61
CA GLU A 349 56.73 21.14 -8.66
C GLU A 349 55.25 21.05 -8.30
N PHE A 350 54.58 22.20 -8.14
CA PHE A 350 53.15 22.24 -7.89
C PHE A 350 52.34 21.64 -9.05
N GLU A 351 52.70 21.93 -10.30
CA GLU A 351 52.02 21.34 -11.47
C GLU A 351 52.19 19.82 -11.56
N VAL A 352 53.38 19.30 -11.24
CA VAL A 352 53.65 17.85 -11.22
C VAL A 352 52.81 17.17 -10.15
N LEU A 353 52.77 17.75 -8.93
CA LEU A 353 51.96 17.23 -7.83
C LEU A 353 50.45 17.29 -8.14
N TYR A 354 50.00 18.37 -8.79
CA TYR A 354 48.61 18.55 -9.14
C TYR A 354 48.16 17.59 -10.24
N LYS A 355 48.96 17.37 -11.30
CA LYS A 355 48.64 16.36 -12.33
C LYS A 355 48.56 14.95 -11.76
N LYS A 356 49.52 14.58 -10.91
CA LYS A 356 49.51 13.29 -10.22
C LYS A 356 48.26 13.12 -9.35
N PHE A 357 47.87 14.18 -8.64
CA PHE A 357 46.63 14.19 -7.86
C PHE A 357 45.38 13.97 -8.73
N LEU A 358 45.29 14.60 -9.91
CA LEU A 358 44.16 14.41 -10.83
C LEU A 358 44.08 12.97 -11.35
N GLU A 359 45.21 12.37 -11.72
CA GLU A 359 45.29 10.98 -12.19
C GLU A 359 44.95 9.98 -11.08
N GLU A 360 45.55 10.11 -9.88
CA GLU A 360 45.33 9.19 -8.76
C GLU A 360 43.89 9.23 -8.23
N ASN A 361 43.24 10.39 -8.32
CA ASN A 361 41.90 10.58 -7.76
C ASN A 361 40.80 10.64 -8.84
N ASN A 362 41.15 10.40 -10.10
CA ASN A 362 40.27 10.53 -11.27
C ASN A 362 39.45 11.84 -11.24
N ALA A 363 40.10 12.93 -10.81
CA ALA A 363 39.44 14.19 -10.51
C ALA A 363 39.40 15.10 -11.76
N PRO A 364 38.30 15.85 -11.97
CA PRO A 364 38.23 16.78 -13.10
C PRO A 364 39.16 17.98 -12.87
N ASP A 365 39.92 18.34 -13.91
CA ASP A 365 40.72 19.57 -13.88
C ASP A 365 39.78 20.78 -13.92
N SER A 366 39.53 21.36 -12.74
CA SER A 366 38.66 22.52 -12.58
C SER A 366 39.30 23.58 -11.70
N PRO A 367 38.94 24.86 -11.85
CA PRO A 367 39.44 25.93 -10.99
C PRO A 367 39.22 25.69 -9.49
N PHE A 368 38.12 25.00 -9.15
CA PHE A 368 37.80 24.64 -7.77
C PHE A 368 38.72 23.52 -7.23
N THR A 369 38.98 22.49 -8.05
CA THR A 369 39.90 21.39 -7.73
C THR A 369 41.31 21.92 -7.47
N ARG A 370 41.79 22.79 -8.35
CA ARG A 370 43.12 23.42 -8.25
C ARG A 370 43.25 24.31 -7.02
N LYS A 371 42.22 25.11 -6.71
CA LYS A 371 42.20 25.98 -5.54
C LYS A 371 42.24 25.18 -4.24
N SER A 372 41.46 24.10 -4.15
CA SER A 372 41.43 23.22 -2.98
C SER A 372 42.76 22.51 -2.78
N PHE A 373 43.38 22.02 -3.86
CA PHE A 373 44.70 21.40 -3.82
C PHE A 373 45.80 22.39 -3.41
N SER A 374 45.67 23.68 -3.71
CA SER A 374 46.67 24.71 -3.37
C SER A 374 46.69 25.16 -1.90
N ILE A 375 45.66 24.85 -1.11
CA ILE A 375 45.49 25.35 0.28
C ILE A 375 46.70 25.06 1.20
N PRO A 376 47.28 23.84 1.23
CA PRO A 376 48.42 23.55 2.09
C PRO A 376 49.77 24.04 1.53
N TYR A 377 49.80 24.55 0.28
CA TYR A 377 51.03 24.95 -0.40
C TYR A 377 51.23 26.47 -0.43
N SER A 378 52.49 26.89 -0.47
CA SER A 378 52.92 28.26 -0.76
C SER A 378 53.79 28.24 -2.00
N ILE A 379 53.22 28.65 -3.14
CA ILE A 379 53.87 28.56 -4.46
C ILE A 379 54.82 29.75 -4.64
N LYS A 380 56.12 29.48 -4.77
CA LYS A 380 57.12 30.51 -5.11
C LYS A 380 57.09 30.77 -6.61
N LYS A 381 56.87 32.03 -7.00
CA LYS A 381 57.08 32.48 -8.39
C LYS A 381 58.58 32.49 -8.67
N GLU A 382 59.01 31.84 -9.75
CA GLU A 382 60.36 32.07 -10.28
C GLU A 382 60.42 33.55 -10.71
N ASN A 383 61.27 34.35 -10.06
CA ASN A 383 61.57 35.70 -10.52
C ASN A 383 62.28 35.58 -11.87
N ALA A 384 61.58 35.95 -12.94
CA ALA A 384 62.20 36.29 -14.20
C ALA A 384 62.68 37.75 -14.11
N GLU A 385 63.99 37.96 -14.20
CA GLU A 385 64.74 39.18 -14.58
C GLU A 385 66.21 38.92 -14.17
N GLU A 386 67.26 38.97 -14.99
CA GLU A 386 67.55 39.60 -16.28
C GLU A 386 68.79 38.91 -16.92
N LYS A 387 68.86 38.95 -18.26
CA LYS A 387 69.99 38.72 -19.18
C LYS A 387 70.27 37.31 -19.71
#